data_AF-A0A924P299-F1
#
_entry.id   AF-A0A924P299-F1
#
_cell.length_a   1.000
_cell.length_b   1.000
_cell.length_c   1.000
_cell.angle_alpha   90.00
_cell.angle_beta   90.00
_cell.angle_gamma   90.00
#
_symmetry.space_group_name_H-M   'P 1'
#
loop_
_entity.id
_entity.type
_entity.pdbx_description
1 polymer ?
#
loop_
_entity_poly.entity_id
_entity_poly.type
_entity_poly.pdbx_seq_one_letter_code
_entity_poly.pdbx_strand_id
1 'polypeptide(L)'
;MKKPSAPLLLLLALLFSFNVFSLPFLNSLPGAAATIYLDFDGYNVNSAYWNSGNAFTCAPSNMTDAQITEVFNRVAEDYRPFEINITTDETKFLAAPLSKRIRIVVTPTSSWFTGVGGVSYIGSFKWGDDTPAFVFSDRLGPYNPKLVAECCSHESGHSVGLSHQSKYDGTCNLTATYNDGVGTGETSWAPIMGNSYYRNMSGWNVGPTPYGCNNIQDNLSIIISQNGFGYRADDYSNDININPQMFSIAGNT
;
A
#
# COMPACT_ATOMS: atom_id res chain seq x y z
N MET A 1 30.66 41.83 -57.98
CA MET A 1 30.13 42.16 -56.63
C MET A 1 28.65 41.81 -56.60
N LYS A 2 28.28 40.59 -56.19
CA LYS A 2 26.88 40.19 -55.96
C LYS A 2 26.69 40.08 -54.45
N LYS A 3 25.84 40.94 -53.88
CA LYS A 3 25.40 40.82 -52.48
C LYS A 3 24.34 39.72 -52.40
N PRO A 4 24.44 38.73 -51.50
CA PRO A 4 23.26 37.97 -51.10
C PRO A 4 22.57 38.73 -49.96
N SER A 5 21.30 39.04 -50.16
CA SER A 5 20.36 39.47 -49.13
C SER A 5 20.08 38.27 -48.21
N ALA A 6 20.39 38.41 -46.92
CA ALA A 6 19.96 37.46 -45.90
C ALA A 6 18.51 37.77 -45.49
N PRO A 7 17.57 36.81 -45.53
CA PRO A 7 16.30 36.98 -44.85
C PRO A 7 16.51 36.72 -43.36
N LEU A 8 16.16 37.72 -42.55
CA LEU A 8 16.05 37.66 -41.11
C LEU A 8 15.03 36.57 -40.72
N LEU A 9 15.49 35.38 -40.33
CA LEU A 9 14.64 34.38 -39.68
C LEU A 9 14.38 34.86 -38.24
N LEU A 10 13.19 35.42 -38.01
CA LEU A 10 12.70 35.69 -36.67
C LEU A 10 12.26 34.35 -36.04
N LEU A 11 13.10 33.78 -35.18
CA LEU A 11 12.79 32.56 -34.44
C LEU A 11 11.81 32.93 -33.29
N LEU A 12 10.51 32.80 -33.52
CA LEU A 12 9.51 32.93 -32.46
C LEU A 12 9.52 31.62 -31.64
N ALA A 13 10.29 31.61 -30.54
CA ALA A 13 10.25 30.52 -29.58
C ALA A 13 8.92 30.55 -28.82
N LEU A 14 7.98 29.70 -29.23
CA LEU A 14 6.78 29.38 -28.46
C LEU A 14 7.21 28.68 -27.16
N LEU A 15 7.17 29.40 -26.04
CA LEU A 15 7.26 28.82 -24.71
C LEU A 15 5.96 28.05 -24.44
N PHE A 16 5.92 26.79 -24.82
CA PHE A 16 4.91 25.87 -24.33
C PHE A 16 5.27 25.49 -22.89
N SER A 17 4.48 25.99 -21.93
CA SER A 17 4.49 25.48 -20.57
C SER A 17 3.89 24.07 -20.58
N PHE A 18 4.74 23.05 -20.58
CA PHE A 18 4.29 21.70 -20.27
C PHE A 18 3.97 21.64 -18.78
N ASN A 19 2.70 21.40 -18.44
CA ASN A 19 2.37 20.95 -17.09
C ASN A 19 2.89 19.53 -16.96
N VAL A 20 4.03 19.37 -16.30
CA VAL A 20 4.50 18.06 -15.86
C VAL A 20 3.66 17.70 -14.64
N PHE A 21 2.68 16.81 -14.83
CA PHE A 21 1.98 16.21 -13.71
C PHE A 21 2.90 15.16 -13.10
N SER A 22 3.43 15.47 -11.92
CA SER A 22 4.13 14.52 -11.07
C SER A 22 3.17 14.08 -9.99
N LEU A 23 3.10 12.77 -9.74
CA LEU A 23 2.32 12.24 -8.62
C LEU A 23 2.88 12.78 -7.29
N PRO A 24 2.07 12.82 -6.22
CA PRO A 24 2.53 13.23 -4.90
C PRO A 24 3.66 12.33 -4.39
N PHE A 25 4.75 12.91 -3.93
CA PHE A 25 5.84 12.20 -3.25
C PHE A 25 5.60 12.20 -1.74
N LEU A 26 5.13 11.08 -1.20
CA LEU A 26 4.69 10.94 0.19
C LEU A 26 5.53 9.86 0.89
N ASN A 27 5.81 10.08 2.17
CA ASN A 27 6.59 9.16 3.01
C ASN A 27 6.07 9.19 4.44
N SER A 28 5.77 8.02 4.99
CA SER A 28 5.24 7.89 6.36
C SER A 28 6.35 7.81 7.42
N LEU A 29 7.50 7.23 7.07
CA LEU A 29 8.67 7.13 7.94
C LEU A 29 9.96 7.12 7.10
N PRO A 30 10.40 8.27 6.54
CA PRO A 30 11.48 8.34 5.55
C PRO A 30 12.84 7.75 5.97
N GLY A 31 13.06 7.54 7.27
CA GLY A 31 14.29 6.98 7.83
C GLY A 31 14.26 5.47 8.06
N ALA A 32 13.11 4.80 7.91
CA ALA A 32 13.02 3.35 8.06
C ALA A 32 13.71 2.65 6.88
N ALA A 33 14.41 1.56 7.19
CA ALA A 33 15.08 0.75 6.16
C ALA A 33 14.11 -0.14 5.38
N ALA A 34 13.06 -0.63 6.06
CA ALA A 34 12.00 -1.41 5.43
C ALA A 34 11.06 -0.47 4.67
N THR A 35 10.69 -0.81 3.44
CA THR A 35 9.89 0.08 2.57
C THR A 35 8.82 -0.68 1.79
N ILE A 36 7.58 -0.22 1.88
CA ILE A 36 6.49 -0.59 0.96
C ILE A 36 6.26 0.59 0.02
N TYR A 37 6.47 0.35 -1.27
CA TYR A 37 6.24 1.34 -2.31
C TYR A 37 4.88 1.13 -2.96
N LEU A 38 4.02 2.15 -2.91
CA LEU A 38 2.76 2.20 -3.64
C LEU A 38 3.01 2.90 -4.98
N ASP A 39 3.08 2.11 -6.05
CA ASP A 39 3.38 2.53 -7.41
C ASP A 39 2.08 2.84 -8.15
N PHE A 40 1.88 4.10 -8.53
CA PHE A 40 0.69 4.58 -9.23
C PHE A 40 0.99 5.09 -10.65
N ASP A 41 2.27 5.18 -11.04
CA ASP A 41 2.75 5.68 -12.32
C ASP A 41 2.85 4.58 -13.39
N GLY A 42 2.71 3.32 -13.00
CA GLY A 42 2.77 2.18 -13.91
C GLY A 42 4.16 1.58 -13.96
N TYR A 43 4.24 0.33 -14.38
CA TYR A 43 5.45 -0.46 -14.19
C TYR A 43 5.66 -1.49 -15.30
N ASN A 44 6.91 -1.67 -15.71
CA ASN A 44 7.31 -2.75 -16.60
C ASN A 44 7.66 -3.97 -15.76
N VAL A 45 6.74 -4.93 -15.71
CA VAL A 45 6.91 -6.14 -14.94
C VAL A 45 7.80 -7.10 -15.72
N ASN A 46 8.93 -7.44 -15.14
CA ASN A 46 9.85 -8.47 -15.62
C ASN A 46 10.17 -9.44 -14.47
N SER A 47 9.20 -10.27 -14.12
CA SER A 47 9.33 -11.30 -13.07
C SER A 47 8.86 -12.65 -13.63
N ALA A 48 9.55 -13.72 -13.26
CA ALA A 48 9.22 -15.08 -13.69
C ALA A 48 7.90 -15.60 -13.10
N TYR A 49 7.40 -14.98 -12.03
CA TYR A 49 6.24 -15.48 -11.27
C TYR A 49 4.89 -15.02 -11.83
N TRP A 50 4.86 -13.90 -12.55
CA TRP A 50 3.63 -13.30 -13.05
C TRP A 50 3.45 -13.50 -14.55
N ASN A 51 2.19 -13.51 -15.01
CA ASN A 51 1.85 -13.60 -16.42
C ASN A 51 2.54 -14.78 -17.17
N SER A 52 2.63 -15.93 -16.51
CA SER A 52 3.35 -17.12 -17.00
C SER A 52 4.83 -16.87 -17.35
N GLY A 53 5.46 -15.91 -16.66
CA GLY A 53 6.84 -15.49 -16.88
C GLY A 53 7.03 -14.53 -18.06
N ASN A 54 5.97 -14.13 -18.75
CA ASN A 54 6.07 -13.17 -19.86
C ASN A 54 6.05 -11.74 -19.32
N ALA A 55 7.02 -10.92 -19.73
CA ALA A 55 7.04 -9.51 -19.39
C ALA A 55 5.80 -8.77 -19.92
N PHE A 56 5.34 -7.78 -19.17
CA PHE A 56 4.19 -6.95 -19.54
C PHE A 56 4.28 -5.57 -18.89
N THR A 57 3.54 -4.61 -19.45
CA THR A 57 3.53 -3.23 -18.96
C THR A 57 2.19 -2.93 -18.29
N CYS A 58 2.25 -2.47 -17.05
CA CYS A 58 1.13 -1.92 -16.30
C CYS A 58 0.97 -0.44 -16.62
N ALA A 59 -0.25 -0.02 -16.93
CA ALA A 59 -0.59 1.39 -17.08
C ALA A 59 -0.63 2.10 -15.71
N PRO A 60 -0.48 3.44 -15.69
CA PRO A 60 -0.73 4.23 -14.48
C PRO A 60 -2.12 3.97 -13.90
N SER A 61 -2.27 4.17 -12.60
CA SER A 61 -3.46 3.82 -11.81
C SER A 61 -4.78 4.48 -12.25
N ASN A 62 -4.71 5.56 -13.04
CA ASN A 62 -5.81 6.49 -13.37
C ASN A 62 -6.42 7.22 -12.16
N MET A 63 -5.74 7.24 -11.01
CA MET A 63 -6.19 7.95 -9.82
C MET A 63 -5.66 9.39 -9.82
N THR A 64 -6.46 10.31 -9.25
CA THR A 64 -6.06 11.70 -9.01
C THR A 64 -5.13 11.82 -7.81
N ASP A 65 -4.35 12.91 -7.73
CA ASP A 65 -3.45 13.19 -6.60
C ASP A 65 -4.14 13.15 -5.23
N ALA A 66 -5.39 13.64 -5.16
CA ALA A 66 -6.19 13.61 -3.94
C ALA A 66 -6.54 12.16 -3.54
N GLN A 67 -6.90 11.32 -4.51
CA GLN A 67 -7.18 9.90 -4.25
C GLN A 67 -5.92 9.13 -3.87
N ILE A 68 -4.79 9.42 -4.51
CA ILE A 68 -3.48 8.82 -4.17
C ILE A 68 -3.07 9.19 -2.75
N THR A 69 -3.24 10.47 -2.38
CA THR A 69 -2.95 10.94 -1.03
C THR A 69 -3.86 10.25 0.01
N GLU A 70 -5.14 10.05 -0.30
CA GLU A 70 -6.04 9.30 0.57
C GLU A 70 -5.61 7.84 0.73
N VAL A 71 -5.26 7.16 -0.38
CA VAL A 71 -4.74 5.78 -0.33
C VAL A 71 -3.50 5.70 0.54
N PHE A 72 -2.53 6.58 0.30
CA PHE A 72 -1.30 6.66 1.07
C PHE A 72 -1.59 6.82 2.56
N ASN A 73 -2.45 7.77 2.95
CA ASN A 73 -2.74 8.05 4.36
C ASN A 73 -3.38 6.84 5.07
N ARG A 74 -4.27 6.11 4.39
CA ARG A 74 -4.92 4.91 4.94
C ARG A 74 -3.92 3.77 5.14
N VAL A 75 -3.12 3.46 4.12
CA VAL A 75 -2.08 2.41 4.23
C VAL A 75 -1.01 2.79 5.25
N ALA A 76 -0.61 4.06 5.30
CA ALA A 76 0.32 4.58 6.30
C ALA A 76 -0.23 4.43 7.72
N GLU A 77 -1.53 4.63 7.93
CA GLU A 77 -2.17 4.43 9.24
C GLU A 77 -2.16 2.95 9.64
N ASP A 78 -2.49 2.02 8.74
CA ASP A 78 -2.45 0.58 9.01
C ASP A 78 -1.06 0.11 9.45
N TYR A 79 -0.02 0.68 8.84
CA TYR A 79 1.38 0.33 9.13
C TYR A 79 2.05 1.22 10.18
N ARG A 80 1.35 2.23 10.72
CA ARG A 80 1.90 3.19 11.69
C ARG A 80 2.60 2.57 12.91
N PRO A 81 2.17 1.41 13.44
CA PRO A 81 2.86 0.76 14.57
C PRO A 81 4.26 0.23 14.24
N PHE A 82 4.64 0.07 12.97
CA PHE A 82 5.87 -0.62 12.58
C PHE A 82 6.97 0.31 12.10
N GLU A 83 8.23 -0.13 12.23
CA GLU A 83 9.39 0.58 11.70
C GLU A 83 9.54 0.34 10.18
N ILE A 84 8.56 0.83 9.42
CA ILE A 84 8.47 0.66 7.97
C ILE A 84 8.02 1.95 7.30
N ASN A 85 8.60 2.25 6.13
CA ASN A 85 8.20 3.39 5.32
C ASN A 85 7.17 2.95 4.27
N ILE A 86 5.93 3.39 4.41
CA ILE A 86 4.98 3.48 3.29
C ILE A 86 5.35 4.71 2.47
N THR A 87 5.52 4.56 1.16
CA THR A 87 5.96 5.63 0.27
C THR A 87 5.31 5.56 -1.12
N THR A 88 5.18 6.71 -1.77
CA THR A 88 4.90 6.85 -3.21
C THR A 88 6.13 7.39 -3.97
N ASP A 89 7.29 7.45 -3.32
CA ASP A 89 8.55 7.92 -3.88
C ASP A 89 9.46 6.72 -4.24
N GLU A 90 9.59 6.45 -5.55
CA GLU A 90 10.44 5.35 -6.05
C GLU A 90 11.90 5.49 -5.60
N THR A 91 12.40 6.70 -5.38
CA THR A 91 13.80 6.87 -4.92
C THR A 91 14.02 6.26 -3.55
N LYS A 92 12.99 6.23 -2.69
CA LYS A 92 13.02 5.59 -1.37
C LYS A 92 12.93 4.08 -1.46
N PHE A 93 12.13 3.57 -2.40
CA PHE A 93 12.10 2.15 -2.73
C PHE A 93 13.47 1.65 -3.22
N LEU A 94 14.07 2.37 -4.17
CA LEU A 94 15.35 1.99 -4.78
C LEU A 94 16.51 2.07 -3.77
N ALA A 95 16.44 2.98 -2.80
CA ALA A 95 17.41 3.10 -1.71
C ALA A 95 17.26 2.02 -0.62
N ALA A 96 16.09 1.39 -0.49
CA ALA A 96 15.84 0.35 0.50
C ALA A 96 16.60 -0.96 0.14
N PRO A 97 17.05 -1.74 1.13
CA PRO A 97 17.65 -3.06 0.88
C PRO A 97 16.70 -3.99 0.11
N LEU A 98 17.24 -4.76 -0.84
CA LEU A 98 16.45 -5.71 -1.64
C LEU A 98 15.60 -6.67 -0.79
N SER A 99 16.14 -7.15 0.33
CA SER A 99 15.44 -8.06 1.25
C SER A 99 14.50 -7.38 2.25
N LYS A 100 14.29 -6.06 2.14
CA LYS A 100 13.40 -5.28 3.00
C LYS A 100 12.54 -4.31 2.20
N ARG A 101 12.14 -4.70 0.99
CA ARG A 101 11.30 -3.85 0.15
C ARG A 101 10.30 -4.65 -0.66
N ILE A 102 9.16 -4.03 -0.93
CA ILE A 102 8.18 -4.53 -1.88
C ILE A 102 7.56 -3.37 -2.66
N ARG A 103 7.25 -3.64 -3.92
CA ARG A 103 6.46 -2.75 -4.79
C ARG A 103 5.04 -3.28 -4.90
N ILE A 104 4.08 -2.43 -4.61
CA ILE A 104 2.65 -2.67 -4.83
C ILE A 104 2.25 -1.84 -6.06
N VAL A 105 2.06 -2.50 -7.19
CA VAL A 105 1.68 -1.84 -8.45
C VAL A 105 0.17 -1.65 -8.48
N VAL A 106 -0.26 -0.39 -8.37
CA VAL A 106 -1.66 0.02 -8.46
C VAL A 106 -1.98 0.38 -9.91
N THR A 107 -2.77 -0.44 -10.58
CA THR A 107 -2.94 -0.36 -12.03
C THR A 107 -4.33 -0.80 -12.50
N PRO A 108 -4.88 -0.22 -13.58
CA PRO A 108 -6.06 -0.77 -14.25
C PRO A 108 -5.72 -1.97 -15.16
N THR A 109 -4.44 -2.32 -15.32
CA THR A 109 -3.99 -3.44 -16.17
C THR A 109 -4.27 -4.78 -15.50
N SER A 110 -5.53 -5.22 -15.57
CA SER A 110 -6.02 -6.39 -14.85
C SER A 110 -6.31 -7.60 -15.75
N SER A 111 -6.28 -7.46 -17.07
CA SER A 111 -6.73 -8.49 -18.03
C SER A 111 -5.95 -9.82 -17.97
N TRP A 112 -4.68 -9.77 -17.55
CA TRP A 112 -3.82 -10.95 -17.40
C TRP A 112 -4.12 -11.78 -16.14
N PHE A 113 -4.86 -11.22 -15.17
CA PHE A 113 -5.21 -11.90 -13.91
C PHE A 113 -6.64 -11.53 -13.49
N THR A 114 -7.59 -12.45 -13.63
CA THR A 114 -9.03 -12.17 -13.48
C THR A 114 -9.59 -12.61 -12.12
N GLY A 115 -10.72 -12.02 -11.72
CA GLY A 115 -11.51 -12.47 -10.55
C GLY A 115 -11.07 -11.95 -9.19
N VAL A 116 -10.11 -11.02 -9.12
CA VAL A 116 -9.59 -10.46 -7.85
C VAL A 116 -9.43 -8.95 -7.93
N GLY A 117 -9.44 -8.29 -6.75
CA GLY A 117 -9.11 -6.87 -6.59
C GLY A 117 -7.60 -6.61 -6.49
N GLY A 118 -6.82 -7.60 -6.06
CA GLY A 118 -5.37 -7.56 -5.97
C GLY A 118 -4.80 -8.97 -5.91
N VAL A 119 -3.48 -9.08 -6.01
CA VAL A 119 -2.77 -10.36 -5.86
C VAL A 119 -1.33 -10.15 -5.39
N SER A 120 -0.88 -11.03 -4.50
CA SER A 120 0.44 -10.99 -3.89
C SER A 120 0.91 -12.38 -3.50
N TYR A 121 2.23 -12.58 -3.48
CA TYR A 121 2.83 -13.80 -2.95
C TYR A 121 3.09 -13.66 -1.46
N ILE A 122 2.72 -14.69 -0.70
CA ILE A 122 2.96 -14.70 0.74
C ILE A 122 4.46 -14.72 1.03
N GLY A 123 4.94 -13.73 1.77
CA GLY A 123 6.34 -13.62 2.20
C GLY A 123 7.30 -13.08 1.13
N SER A 124 6.79 -12.49 0.04
CA SER A 124 7.62 -11.93 -1.04
C SER A 124 8.47 -10.72 -0.63
N PHE A 125 8.15 -10.06 0.48
CA PHE A 125 8.85 -8.86 0.97
C PHE A 125 10.37 -9.04 1.14
N LYS A 126 10.82 -10.29 1.36
CA LYS A 126 12.23 -10.63 1.60
C LYS A 126 12.93 -11.33 0.45
N TRP A 127 12.27 -11.54 -0.70
CA TRP A 127 12.84 -12.30 -1.81
C TRP A 127 14.01 -11.57 -2.47
N GLY A 128 13.95 -10.24 -2.53
CA GLY A 128 15.01 -9.41 -3.11
C GLY A 128 15.21 -9.57 -4.61
N ASP A 129 14.21 -10.11 -5.30
CA ASP A 129 14.14 -10.26 -6.75
C ASP A 129 13.23 -9.22 -7.42
N ASP A 130 12.72 -8.27 -6.63
CA ASP A 130 11.76 -7.23 -7.02
C ASP A 130 10.46 -7.77 -7.66
N THR A 131 10.07 -9.01 -7.36
CA THR A 131 8.74 -9.53 -7.73
C THR A 131 7.65 -8.69 -7.04
N PRO A 132 6.80 -7.95 -7.80
CA PRO A 132 5.83 -7.04 -7.20
C PRO A 132 4.57 -7.77 -6.73
N ALA A 133 3.74 -7.06 -5.96
CA ALA A 133 2.33 -7.36 -5.79
C ALA A 133 1.47 -6.37 -6.60
N PHE A 134 0.20 -6.67 -6.81
CA PHE A 134 -0.69 -5.88 -7.65
C PHE A 134 -2.00 -5.52 -6.97
N VAL A 135 -2.49 -4.32 -7.24
CA VAL A 135 -3.85 -3.86 -6.90
C VAL A 135 -4.51 -3.33 -8.17
N PHE A 136 -5.65 -3.91 -8.53
CA PHE A 136 -6.36 -3.64 -9.78
C PHE A 136 -7.40 -2.53 -9.58
N SER A 137 -6.98 -1.28 -9.81
CA SER A 137 -7.78 -0.09 -9.50
C SER A 137 -9.09 0.00 -10.31
N ASP A 138 -9.13 -0.60 -11.51
CA ASP A 138 -10.32 -0.69 -12.37
C ASP A 138 -11.44 -1.58 -11.78
N ARG A 139 -11.10 -2.48 -10.85
CA ARG A 139 -12.04 -3.45 -10.26
C ARG A 139 -12.58 -3.04 -8.90
N LEU A 140 -12.04 -1.98 -8.31
CA LEU A 140 -12.33 -1.56 -6.95
C LEU A 140 -13.25 -0.34 -6.96
N GLY A 141 -14.47 -0.51 -7.48
CA GLY A 141 -15.48 0.55 -7.62
C GLY A 141 -14.92 1.76 -8.36
N PRO A 142 -14.59 1.58 -9.65
CA PRO A 142 -13.28 1.89 -10.24
C PRO A 142 -12.63 3.16 -9.67
N TYR A 143 -11.38 3.02 -9.25
CA TYR A 143 -10.56 4.10 -8.69
C TYR A 143 -11.07 4.64 -7.35
N ASN A 144 -11.84 3.85 -6.58
CA ASN A 144 -12.27 4.27 -5.25
C ASN A 144 -11.07 4.23 -4.27
N PRO A 145 -10.66 5.37 -3.68
CA PRO A 145 -9.46 5.44 -2.85
C PRO A 145 -9.55 4.57 -1.59
N LYS A 146 -10.75 4.43 -0.99
CA LYS A 146 -10.93 3.53 0.15
C LYS A 146 -10.70 2.08 -0.25
N LEU A 147 -11.35 1.61 -1.31
CA LEU A 147 -11.24 0.22 -1.74
C LEU A 147 -9.82 -0.13 -2.20
N VAL A 148 -9.16 0.79 -2.92
CA VAL A 148 -7.75 0.63 -3.31
C VAL A 148 -6.84 0.58 -2.09
N ALA A 149 -7.06 1.41 -1.07
CA ALA A 149 -6.26 1.39 0.16
C ALA A 149 -6.39 0.07 0.93
N GLU A 150 -7.62 -0.40 1.17
CA GLU A 150 -7.84 -1.69 1.84
C GLU A 150 -7.14 -2.83 1.08
N CYS A 151 -7.20 -2.82 -0.25
CA CYS A 151 -6.51 -3.80 -1.07
C CYS A 151 -4.99 -3.64 -1.00
N CYS A 152 -4.44 -2.43 -1.00
CA CYS A 152 -2.99 -2.20 -0.84
C CYS A 152 -2.48 -2.76 0.49
N SER A 153 -3.17 -2.50 1.61
CA SER A 153 -2.82 -3.05 2.92
C SER A 153 -2.96 -4.59 2.94
N HIS A 154 -3.97 -5.14 2.28
CA HIS A 154 -4.15 -6.59 2.15
C HIS A 154 -3.01 -7.28 1.37
N GLU A 155 -2.68 -6.76 0.19
CA GLU A 155 -1.67 -7.36 -0.68
C GLU A 155 -0.25 -7.18 -0.13
N SER A 156 0.04 -6.03 0.49
CA SER A 156 1.29 -5.86 1.24
C SER A 156 1.33 -6.72 2.50
N GLY A 157 0.18 -6.97 3.14
CA GLY A 157 -0.01 -7.95 4.22
C GLY A 157 0.43 -9.36 3.81
N HIS A 158 0.02 -9.82 2.63
CA HIS A 158 0.55 -11.05 2.06
C HIS A 158 2.07 -11.00 1.88
N SER A 159 2.60 -9.92 1.29
CA SER A 159 4.05 -9.80 1.08
C SER A 159 4.84 -9.93 2.38
N VAL A 160 4.32 -9.44 3.50
CA VAL A 160 4.93 -9.56 4.85
C VAL A 160 4.57 -10.86 5.59
N GLY A 161 4.00 -11.84 4.89
CA GLY A 161 3.85 -13.22 5.36
C GLY A 161 2.46 -13.59 5.87
N LEU A 162 1.46 -12.73 5.71
CA LEU A 162 0.12 -12.98 6.23
C LEU A 162 -0.71 -13.85 5.28
N SER A 163 -1.55 -14.70 5.85
CA SER A 163 -2.61 -15.43 5.16
C SER A 163 -3.92 -14.67 5.32
N HIS A 164 -4.92 -15.01 4.50
CA HIS A 164 -6.27 -14.50 4.75
C HIS A 164 -6.73 -14.84 6.17
N GLN A 165 -7.62 -14.00 6.70
CA GLN A 165 -8.35 -14.22 7.93
C GLN A 165 -9.77 -14.65 7.54
N SER A 166 -10.15 -15.85 7.95
CA SER A 166 -11.44 -16.48 7.63
C SER A 166 -12.39 -16.46 8.81
N LYS A 167 -13.65 -16.84 8.58
CA LYS A 167 -14.69 -16.93 9.60
C LYS A 167 -15.25 -18.35 9.64
N TYR A 168 -15.37 -18.88 10.85
CA TYR A 168 -15.89 -20.20 11.12
C TYR A 168 -17.03 -20.12 12.14
N ASP A 169 -17.95 -21.09 12.11
CA ASP A 169 -18.96 -21.23 13.16
C ASP A 169 -18.39 -21.91 14.42
N GLY A 170 -19.21 -22.02 15.47
CA GLY A 170 -18.82 -22.64 16.74
C GLY A 170 -18.52 -24.15 16.66
N THR A 171 -18.75 -24.77 15.50
CA THR A 171 -18.43 -26.17 15.19
C THR A 171 -17.35 -26.32 14.13
N CYS A 172 -16.60 -25.24 13.85
CA CYS A 172 -15.49 -25.21 12.89
C CYS A 172 -15.86 -25.41 11.42
N ASN A 173 -17.10 -25.13 11.00
CA ASN A 173 -17.42 -25.05 9.57
C ASN A 173 -17.06 -23.66 9.04
N LEU A 174 -16.44 -23.59 7.85
CA LEU A 174 -16.10 -22.33 7.21
C LEU A 174 -17.38 -21.61 6.79
N THR A 175 -17.62 -20.43 7.34
CA THR A 175 -18.78 -19.59 7.00
C THR A 175 -18.43 -18.48 6.03
N ALA A 176 -17.17 -18.01 6.04
CA ALA A 176 -16.67 -17.07 5.05
C ALA A 176 -15.15 -17.25 4.85
N THR A 177 -14.72 -17.40 3.60
CA THR A 177 -13.29 -17.45 3.24
C THR A 177 -12.56 -16.19 3.66
N TYR A 178 -13.23 -15.05 3.55
CA TYR A 178 -12.74 -13.75 4.02
C TYR A 178 -13.64 -13.28 5.16
N ASN A 179 -13.07 -13.07 6.33
CA ASN A 179 -13.78 -12.59 7.49
C ASN A 179 -14.29 -11.18 7.22
N ASP A 180 -15.61 -11.06 7.14
CA ASP A 180 -16.35 -9.81 6.92
C ASP A 180 -16.52 -9.00 8.21
N GLY A 181 -15.93 -9.47 9.31
CA GLY A 181 -15.88 -8.78 10.58
C GLY A 181 -17.19 -8.82 11.37
N VAL A 182 -17.36 -7.78 12.20
CA VAL A 182 -18.47 -7.64 13.15
C VAL A 182 -18.87 -6.17 13.30
N GLY A 183 -20.02 -5.94 13.95
CA GLY A 183 -20.56 -4.61 14.18
C GLY A 183 -21.18 -3.99 12.92
N THR A 184 -21.82 -2.84 13.10
CA THR A 184 -22.50 -2.07 12.04
C THR A 184 -22.27 -0.58 12.25
N GLY A 185 -22.53 0.24 11.22
CA GLY A 185 -22.40 1.69 11.30
C GLY A 185 -20.98 2.16 11.60
N GLU A 186 -20.87 3.18 12.45
CA GLU A 186 -19.60 3.83 12.80
C GLU A 186 -18.57 2.89 13.40
N THR A 187 -19.00 1.92 14.20
CA THR A 187 -18.13 0.96 14.90
C THR A 187 -17.94 -0.35 14.14
N SER A 188 -18.32 -0.40 12.85
CA SER A 188 -18.14 -1.61 12.04
C SER A 188 -16.65 -1.87 11.79
N TRP A 189 -16.22 -3.11 12.01
CA TRP A 189 -14.83 -3.52 11.92
C TRP A 189 -14.66 -4.83 11.14
N ALA A 190 -13.56 -4.99 10.41
CA ALA A 190 -13.10 -6.27 9.87
C ALA A 190 -11.56 -6.35 9.85
N PRO A 191 -10.97 -7.57 9.84
CA PRO A 191 -9.53 -7.71 9.70
C PRO A 191 -9.05 -7.26 8.31
N ILE A 192 -7.87 -6.64 8.23
CA ILE A 192 -7.24 -6.23 6.95
C ILE A 192 -7.09 -7.44 6.02
N MET A 193 -6.64 -8.57 6.56
CA MET A 193 -6.51 -9.83 5.81
C MET A 193 -7.85 -10.55 5.57
N GLY A 194 -8.99 -9.93 5.87
CA GLY A 194 -10.34 -10.41 5.56
C GLY A 194 -11.00 -9.58 4.47
N ASN A 195 -12.27 -9.19 4.69
CA ASN A 195 -13.02 -8.32 3.78
C ASN A 195 -13.48 -7.04 4.51
N SER A 196 -12.63 -6.01 4.46
CA SER A 196 -12.82 -4.72 5.13
C SER A 196 -13.42 -3.61 4.25
N TYR A 197 -13.61 -3.86 2.96
CA TYR A 197 -14.06 -2.85 1.97
C TYR A 197 -15.25 -1.99 2.42
N TYR A 198 -16.21 -2.58 3.14
CA TYR A 198 -17.44 -1.93 3.59
C TYR A 198 -17.51 -1.79 5.12
N ARG A 199 -16.35 -1.69 5.78
CA ARG A 199 -16.23 -1.39 7.22
C ARG A 199 -15.63 -0.01 7.43
N ASN A 200 -15.94 0.59 8.56
CA ASN A 200 -15.39 1.91 8.91
C ASN A 200 -14.02 1.79 9.59
N MET A 201 -13.75 0.65 10.21
CA MET A 201 -12.46 0.32 10.80
C MET A 201 -11.93 -0.98 10.21
N SER A 202 -10.63 -1.02 9.97
CA SER A 202 -9.89 -2.24 9.70
C SER A 202 -8.67 -2.31 10.62
N GLY A 203 -8.09 -3.49 10.76
CA GLY A 203 -6.85 -3.65 11.52
C GLY A 203 -6.25 -5.03 11.38
N TRP A 204 -4.99 -5.15 11.78
CA TRP A 204 -4.31 -6.44 11.93
C TRP A 204 -5.01 -7.27 13.02
N ASN A 205 -5.11 -8.58 12.80
CA ASN A 205 -5.93 -9.45 13.63
C ASN A 205 -5.18 -10.70 14.09
N VAL A 206 -5.68 -11.29 15.18
CA VAL A 206 -5.37 -12.68 15.56
C VAL A 206 -6.61 -13.52 15.27
N GLY A 207 -6.50 -14.46 14.34
CA GLY A 207 -7.66 -15.26 13.96
C GLY A 207 -7.36 -16.39 12.98
N PRO A 208 -8.38 -17.20 12.66
CA PRO A 208 -8.22 -18.41 11.86
C PRO A 208 -7.94 -18.08 10.39
N THR A 209 -7.13 -18.92 9.78
CA THR A 209 -6.81 -18.89 8.35
C THR A 209 -7.76 -19.79 7.55
N PRO A 210 -7.80 -19.69 6.21
CA PRO A 210 -8.57 -20.60 5.36
C PRO A 210 -8.20 -22.08 5.53
N TYR A 211 -7.04 -22.37 6.13
CA TYR A 211 -6.53 -23.73 6.30
C TYR A 211 -7.14 -24.44 7.51
N GLY A 212 -8.03 -23.79 8.29
CA GLY A 212 -8.81 -24.43 9.35
C GLY A 212 -9.05 -23.50 10.54
N CYS A 213 -10.15 -23.74 11.26
CA CYS A 213 -10.55 -22.93 12.43
C CYS A 213 -9.51 -22.88 13.56
N ASN A 214 -8.65 -23.90 13.67
CA ASN A 214 -7.58 -23.98 14.68
C ASN A 214 -6.23 -23.47 14.16
N ASN A 215 -6.12 -23.17 12.86
CA ASN A 215 -4.93 -22.59 12.26
C ASN A 215 -4.98 -21.07 12.42
N ILE A 216 -4.74 -20.61 13.66
CA ILE A 216 -4.74 -19.21 14.04
C ILE A 216 -3.43 -18.54 13.64
N GLN A 217 -3.54 -17.40 12.98
CA GLN A 217 -2.42 -16.54 12.65
C GLN A 217 -2.53 -15.24 13.45
N ASP A 218 -1.48 -14.91 14.21
CA ASP A 218 -1.28 -13.58 14.79
C ASP A 218 -0.53 -12.70 13.79
N ASN A 219 -1.24 -11.73 13.21
CA ASN A 219 -0.68 -10.86 12.19
C ASN A 219 0.46 -9.98 12.73
N LEU A 220 0.29 -9.41 13.92
CA LEU A 220 1.28 -8.51 14.51
C LEU A 220 2.59 -9.24 14.78
N SER A 221 2.50 -10.44 15.35
CA SER A 221 3.66 -11.29 15.62
C SER A 221 4.43 -11.66 14.34
N ILE A 222 3.74 -11.97 13.25
CA ILE A 222 4.40 -12.30 11.97
C ILE A 222 5.08 -11.08 11.37
N ILE A 223 4.39 -9.94 11.31
CA ILE A 223 4.92 -8.70 10.72
C ILE A 223 6.28 -8.36 11.33
N ILE A 224 6.40 -8.37 12.67
CA ILE A 224 7.62 -7.95 13.37
C ILE A 224 8.72 -9.03 13.43
N SER A 225 8.37 -10.33 13.33
CA SER A 225 9.34 -11.41 13.58
C SER A 225 9.97 -11.98 12.30
N GLN A 226 9.34 -11.79 11.13
CA GLN A 226 9.74 -12.50 9.90
C GLN A 226 10.26 -11.61 8.77
N ASN A 227 10.20 -10.28 8.93
CA ASN A 227 10.43 -9.32 7.86
C ASN A 227 11.64 -8.37 8.10
N GLY A 228 12.35 -8.55 9.22
CA GLY A 228 13.58 -7.81 9.49
C GLY A 228 13.38 -6.34 9.91
N PHE A 229 12.19 -5.99 10.38
CA PHE A 229 11.86 -4.72 11.06
C PHE A 229 10.93 -5.01 12.23
N GLY A 230 10.93 -4.12 13.24
CA GLY A 230 10.13 -4.27 14.46
C GLY A 230 9.00 -3.26 14.57
N TYR A 231 8.54 -3.04 15.79
CA TYR A 231 7.68 -1.91 16.10
C TYR A 231 8.45 -0.60 16.07
N ARG A 232 7.77 0.47 15.67
CA ARG A 232 8.25 1.83 15.87
C ARG A 232 8.29 2.13 17.38
N ALA A 233 9.26 2.93 17.80
CA ALA A 233 9.24 3.48 19.15
C ALA A 233 8.00 4.34 19.35
N ASP A 234 7.39 4.27 20.54
CA ASP A 234 6.31 5.17 20.92
C ASP A 234 6.81 6.62 20.89
N ASP A 235 5.94 7.53 20.46
CA ASP A 235 6.21 8.97 20.42
C ASP A 235 6.36 9.53 21.86
N TYR A 236 5.77 8.84 22.84
CA TYR A 236 5.85 9.19 24.26
C TYR A 236 6.37 8.01 25.10
N SER A 237 7.05 8.33 26.20
CA SER A 237 7.47 7.33 27.17
C SER A 237 6.27 6.84 27.98
N ASN A 238 6.29 5.57 28.37
CA ASN A 238 5.39 5.04 29.41
C ASN A 238 5.67 5.65 30.80
N ASP A 239 6.78 6.37 30.97
CA ASP A 239 7.03 7.19 32.15
C ASP A 239 6.32 8.53 32.03
N ILE A 240 5.21 8.67 32.76
CA ILE A 240 4.41 9.90 32.84
C ILE A 240 5.20 11.13 33.32
N ASN A 241 6.40 10.94 33.90
CA ASN A 241 7.25 12.03 34.37
C ASN A 241 8.22 12.54 33.28
N ILE A 242 8.35 11.85 32.15
CA ILE A 242 9.22 12.24 31.04
C ILE A 242 8.34 12.78 29.91
N ASN A 243 8.50 14.09 29.61
CA ASN A 243 7.71 14.83 28.60
C ASN A 243 6.18 14.89 28.85
N PRO A 244 5.70 15.35 30.03
CA PRO A 244 4.28 15.65 30.16
C PRO A 244 3.89 16.78 29.19
N GLN A 245 3.04 16.48 28.20
CA GLN A 245 2.35 17.55 27.47
C GLN A 245 1.39 18.26 28.44
N MET A 246 1.80 19.44 28.90
CA MET A 246 0.96 20.31 29.70
C MET A 246 -0.10 20.94 28.79
N PHE A 247 -1.33 20.42 28.85
CA PHE A 247 -2.47 21.09 28.24
C PHE A 247 -2.84 22.33 29.06
N SER A 248 -2.55 23.52 28.55
CA SER A 248 -3.10 24.75 29.11
C SER A 248 -4.56 24.90 28.66
N ILE A 249 -5.50 24.59 29.53
CA ILE A 249 -6.89 25.00 29.32
C ILE A 249 -6.92 26.51 29.58
N ALA A 250 -7.09 27.31 28.53
CA ALA A 250 -7.42 28.71 28.70
C ALA A 250 -8.77 28.78 29.43
N GLY A 251 -8.74 29.18 30.70
CA GLY A 251 -9.96 29.40 31.47
C GLY A 251 -10.80 30.45 30.77
N ASN A 252 -12.06 30.13 30.45
CA ASN A 252 -13.06 31.14 30.16
C ASN A 252 -13.31 31.92 31.46
N THR A 253 -12.65 33.06 31.61
CA THR A 253 -13.11 34.15 32.49
C THR A 253 -14.08 35.04 31.75
#